data_AF-A0A7R8X1Y3-F1
#
_entry.id   AF-A0A7R8X1Y3-F1
#
_cell.length_a   1.000
_cell.length_b   1.000
_cell.length_c   1.000
_cell.angle_alpha   90.00
_cell.angle_beta   90.00
_cell.angle_gamma   90.00
#
_symmetry.space_group_name_H-M   'P 1'
#
loop_
_entity.id
_entity.type
_entity.pdbx_description
1 polymer ?
#
loop_
_entity_poly.entity_id
_entity_poly.type
_entity_poly.pdbx_seq_one_letter_code
_entity_poly.pdbx_strand_id
1 'polypeptide(L)'
;MVASMGALTLRSFGLGDSKAVETEEWLSFLRKTFDECLGSVENLADPSFLAVLLGPLRSSQVSPKVVSRIALLFSVPLVHPCTHESREKVIQAYLDSRVVANLFYAARHVLQSAESEPTDEEWETLEDLVELLSHLVHLDAEFAVALCDAVCVMNAYGTVRRLVTSTWCRAGRDVPRISANTLAILAQILRVNPENSAVVQEVLWDSKTGAMAVPISTLMHHGEELVSSRAGTLARFASILLPHLAPMLA
;
A
#
# COMPACT_ATOMS: atom_id res chain seq x y z
N MET A 1 -33.85 -24.52 -23.16
CA MET A 1 -33.73 -23.68 -21.95
C MET A 1 -32.24 -23.45 -21.73
N VAL A 2 -31.68 -22.44 -22.38
CA VAL A 2 -30.29 -21.98 -22.22
C VAL A 2 -30.37 -20.47 -22.28
N ALA A 3 -30.25 -19.82 -21.13
CA ALA A 3 -30.29 -18.37 -21.03
C ALA A 3 -28.87 -17.84 -21.27
N SER A 4 -28.78 -17.00 -22.31
CA SER A 4 -27.62 -16.21 -22.69
C SER A 4 -27.23 -15.25 -21.56
N MET A 5 -26.02 -15.40 -21.01
CA MET A 5 -25.38 -14.37 -20.18
C MET A 5 -25.10 -13.14 -21.07
N GLY A 6 -25.93 -12.12 -20.90
CA GLY A 6 -25.81 -10.84 -21.58
C GLY A 6 -24.53 -10.12 -21.17
N ALA A 7 -23.78 -9.70 -22.17
CA ALA A 7 -22.69 -8.75 -22.05
C ALA A 7 -23.21 -7.44 -21.44
N LEU A 8 -22.76 -7.13 -20.22
CA LEU A 8 -22.95 -5.81 -19.61
C LEU A 8 -21.89 -4.85 -20.18
N THR A 9 -22.19 -4.29 -21.35
CA THR A 9 -21.50 -3.10 -21.84
C THR A 9 -22.01 -1.88 -21.07
N LEU A 10 -21.26 -1.47 -20.03
CA LEU A 10 -21.42 -0.21 -19.33
C LEU A 10 -20.96 0.94 -20.24
N ARG A 11 -21.90 1.55 -20.97
CA ARG A 11 -21.75 2.91 -21.49
C ARG A 11 -23.07 3.68 -21.39
N SER A 12 -22.90 4.92 -20.94
CA SER A 12 -23.84 6.04 -20.78
C SER A 12 -24.87 5.91 -19.66
N PHE A 13 -24.77 6.75 -18.62
CA PHE A 13 -25.75 7.78 -18.24
C PHE A 13 -25.17 8.71 -17.14
N GLY A 14 -25.29 10.03 -17.29
CA GLY A 14 -25.32 11.00 -16.18
C GLY A 14 -24.00 11.34 -15.46
N LEU A 15 -23.34 12.43 -15.90
CA LEU A 15 -22.22 13.08 -15.22
C LEU A 15 -22.67 13.66 -13.87
N GLY A 16 -22.30 13.00 -12.77
CA GLY A 16 -22.58 13.43 -11.39
C GLY A 16 -23.07 12.28 -10.51
N ASP A 17 -24.27 11.78 -10.81
CA ASP A 17 -24.95 10.77 -9.97
C ASP A 17 -24.44 9.35 -10.20
N SER A 18 -24.02 8.99 -11.43
CA SER A 18 -23.62 7.61 -11.75
C SER A 18 -22.39 7.14 -10.96
N LYS A 19 -21.42 8.02 -10.72
CA LYS A 19 -20.19 7.68 -9.97
C LYS A 19 -20.47 7.53 -8.46
N ALA A 20 -21.39 8.33 -7.94
CA ALA A 20 -21.83 8.24 -6.55
C ALA A 20 -22.64 6.96 -6.30
N VAL A 21 -23.56 6.63 -7.22
CA VAL A 21 -24.34 5.38 -7.15
C VAL A 21 -23.43 4.15 -7.26
N GLU A 22 -22.49 4.14 -8.20
CA GLU A 22 -21.50 3.06 -8.33
C GLU A 22 -20.68 2.90 -7.03
N THR A 23 -20.30 4.00 -6.38
CA THR A 23 -19.60 3.97 -5.10
C THR A 23 -20.45 3.34 -3.99
N GLU A 24 -21.71 3.74 -3.83
CA GLU A 24 -22.58 3.17 -2.78
C GLU A 24 -22.89 1.69 -3.02
N GLU A 25 -23.05 1.26 -4.27
CA GLU A 25 -23.20 -0.16 -4.63
C GLU A 25 -21.98 -0.98 -4.22
N TRP A 26 -20.76 -0.49 -4.53
CA TRP A 26 -19.52 -1.10 -4.06
C TRP A 26 -19.43 -1.14 -2.54
N LEU A 27 -19.76 -0.05 -1.86
CA LEU A 27 -19.72 0.00 -0.40
C LEU A 27 -20.74 -0.95 0.24
N SER A 28 -21.92 -1.13 -0.37
CA SER A 28 -22.94 -2.09 0.08
C SER A 28 -22.48 -3.53 -0.13
N PHE A 29 -21.89 -3.83 -1.30
CA PHE A 29 -21.27 -5.12 -1.59
C PHE A 29 -20.17 -5.45 -0.58
N LEU A 30 -19.21 -4.54 -0.39
CA LEU A 30 -18.07 -4.74 0.51
C LEU A 30 -18.49 -4.92 1.98
N ARG A 31 -19.55 -4.24 2.44
CA ARG A 31 -20.09 -4.46 3.80
C ARG A 31 -20.60 -5.89 3.98
N LYS A 32 -21.40 -6.38 3.04
CA LYS A 32 -21.92 -7.77 3.10
C LYS A 32 -20.79 -8.78 3.03
N THR A 33 -19.84 -8.56 2.12
CA THR A 33 -18.63 -9.37 1.99
C THR A 33 -17.81 -9.39 3.27
N PHE A 34 -17.69 -8.27 3.97
CA PHE A 34 -16.98 -8.20 5.24
C PHE A 34 -17.61 -9.12 6.28
N ASP A 35 -18.93 -9.05 6.45
CA ASP A 35 -19.68 -9.92 7.36
C ASP A 35 -19.52 -11.41 6.99
N GLU A 36 -19.54 -11.74 5.70
CA GLU A 36 -19.29 -13.10 5.20
C GLU A 36 -17.88 -13.59 5.51
N CYS A 37 -16.86 -12.73 5.36
CA CYS A 37 -15.47 -13.06 5.66
C CYS A 37 -15.19 -13.20 7.16
N LEU A 38 -15.94 -12.50 8.02
CA LEU A 38 -15.91 -12.73 9.46
C LEU A 38 -16.49 -14.10 9.84
N GLY A 39 -17.41 -14.63 9.04
CA GLY A 39 -17.92 -16.01 9.21
C GLY A 39 -16.97 -17.07 8.68
N SER A 40 -16.26 -16.79 7.58
CA SER A 40 -15.25 -17.66 6.99
C SER A 40 -14.17 -16.86 6.25
N VAL A 41 -12.98 -16.75 6.86
CA VAL A 41 -11.84 -16.04 6.25
C VAL A 41 -11.33 -16.71 4.98
N GLU A 42 -11.62 -18.00 4.79
CA GLU A 42 -11.20 -18.80 3.63
C GLU A 42 -11.84 -18.33 2.33
N ASN A 43 -12.93 -17.55 2.40
CA ASN A 43 -13.51 -16.88 1.23
C ASN A 43 -12.48 -15.99 0.52
N LEU A 44 -11.52 -15.42 1.27
CA LEU A 44 -10.44 -14.60 0.73
C LEU A 44 -9.30 -15.43 0.12
N ALA A 45 -9.39 -16.76 0.12
CA ALA A 45 -8.46 -17.63 -0.61
C ALA A 45 -8.94 -17.96 -2.03
N ASP A 46 -10.19 -17.65 -2.39
CA ASP A 46 -10.71 -17.91 -3.75
C ASP A 46 -10.10 -16.91 -4.76
N PRO A 47 -9.34 -17.37 -5.77
CA PRO A 47 -8.71 -16.50 -6.76
C PRO A 47 -9.70 -15.67 -7.59
N SER A 48 -10.87 -16.22 -7.88
CA SER A 48 -11.92 -15.52 -8.63
C SER A 48 -12.49 -14.38 -7.80
N PHE A 49 -12.67 -14.63 -6.50
CA PHE A 49 -13.14 -13.63 -5.57
C PHE A 49 -12.11 -12.51 -5.36
N LEU A 50 -10.85 -12.87 -5.16
CA LEU A 50 -9.75 -11.91 -5.10
C LEU A 50 -9.68 -11.07 -6.37
N ALA A 51 -9.85 -11.65 -7.56
CA ALA A 51 -9.84 -10.90 -8.81
C ALA A 51 -10.92 -9.80 -8.86
N VAL A 52 -12.12 -10.06 -8.31
CA VAL A 52 -13.20 -9.06 -8.18
C VAL A 52 -12.76 -7.91 -7.27
N LEU A 53 -12.18 -8.21 -6.11
CA LEU A 53 -11.72 -7.20 -5.14
C LEU A 53 -10.51 -6.39 -5.65
N LEU A 54 -9.62 -7.02 -6.41
CA LEU A 54 -8.42 -6.38 -6.94
C LEU A 54 -8.71 -5.49 -8.17
N GLY A 55 -9.82 -5.73 -8.86
CA GLY A 55 -10.25 -4.94 -10.03
C GLY A 55 -10.29 -3.43 -9.75
N PRO A 56 -11.07 -2.98 -8.75
CA PRO A 56 -11.17 -1.57 -8.39
C PRO A 56 -9.84 -0.92 -8.01
N LEU A 57 -8.92 -1.64 -7.34
CA LEU A 57 -7.61 -1.10 -6.94
C LEU A 57 -6.74 -0.65 -8.12
N ARG A 58 -7.03 -1.16 -9.33
CA ARG A 58 -6.33 -0.79 -10.56
C ARG A 58 -6.99 0.35 -11.34
N SER A 59 -8.12 0.87 -10.86
CA SER A 59 -8.85 1.94 -11.52
C SER A 59 -8.53 3.29 -10.90
N SER A 60 -8.21 4.30 -11.71
CA SER A 60 -8.05 5.69 -11.22
C SER A 60 -9.38 6.38 -10.94
N GLN A 61 -10.51 5.72 -11.22
CA GLN A 61 -11.86 6.28 -11.03
C GLN A 61 -12.54 5.78 -9.77
N VAL A 62 -11.99 4.77 -9.10
CA VAL A 62 -12.54 4.25 -7.84
C VAL A 62 -12.46 5.32 -6.76
N SER A 63 -13.46 5.37 -5.87
CA SER A 63 -13.42 6.28 -4.74
C SER A 63 -12.43 5.80 -3.66
N PRO A 64 -11.75 6.72 -2.95
CA PRO A 64 -10.86 6.36 -1.84
C PRO A 64 -11.56 5.51 -0.77
N LYS A 65 -12.83 5.79 -0.41
CA LYS A 65 -13.61 4.91 0.51
C LYS A 65 -13.67 3.46 0.08
N VAL A 66 -13.89 3.18 -1.20
CA VAL A 66 -13.97 1.80 -1.71
C VAL A 66 -12.61 1.14 -1.60
N VAL A 67 -11.53 1.86 -1.91
CA VAL A 67 -10.14 1.37 -1.76
C VAL A 67 -9.82 1.05 -0.30
N SER A 68 -10.12 1.97 0.63
CA SER A 68 -9.95 1.76 2.07
C SER A 68 -10.73 0.53 2.56
N ARG A 69 -11.97 0.34 2.09
CA ARG A 69 -12.79 -0.82 2.47
C ARG A 69 -12.25 -2.14 1.92
N ILE A 70 -11.68 -2.15 0.71
CA ILE A 70 -10.98 -3.33 0.17
C ILE A 70 -9.73 -3.64 1.00
N ALA A 71 -8.93 -2.63 1.36
CA ALA A 71 -7.77 -2.81 2.22
C ALA A 71 -8.16 -3.39 3.60
N LEU A 72 -9.22 -2.86 4.22
CA LEU A 72 -9.74 -3.38 5.48
C LEU A 72 -10.22 -4.83 5.35
N LEU A 73 -10.84 -5.21 4.23
CA LEU A 73 -11.22 -6.60 3.99
C LEU A 73 -10.00 -7.52 3.93
N PHE A 74 -8.92 -7.06 3.29
CA PHE A 74 -7.67 -7.82 3.24
C PHE A 74 -6.92 -7.90 4.57
N SER A 75 -7.24 -7.05 5.56
CA SER A 75 -6.67 -7.17 6.90
C SER A 75 -7.39 -8.21 7.77
N VAL A 76 -8.61 -8.65 7.40
CA VAL A 76 -9.42 -9.58 8.19
C VAL A 76 -8.66 -10.87 8.57
N PRO A 77 -7.98 -11.59 7.67
CA PRO A 77 -7.26 -12.84 8.01
C PRO A 77 -6.11 -12.63 9.00
N LEU A 78 -5.62 -11.38 9.11
CA LEU A 78 -4.48 -10.99 9.93
C LEU A 78 -4.88 -10.71 11.38
N VAL A 79 -6.12 -10.27 11.59
CA VAL A 79 -6.62 -9.83 12.91
C VAL A 79 -7.75 -10.71 13.45
N HIS A 80 -8.55 -11.32 12.58
CA HIS A 80 -9.67 -12.15 12.99
C HIS A 80 -9.17 -13.54 13.44
N PRO A 81 -9.74 -14.09 14.53
CA PRO A 81 -9.42 -15.45 14.95
C PRO A 81 -9.74 -16.48 13.86
N CYS A 82 -8.73 -17.21 13.42
CA CYS A 82 -8.88 -18.30 12.46
C CYS A 82 -7.82 -19.37 12.74
N THR A 83 -7.95 -20.53 12.10
CA THR A 83 -6.92 -21.57 12.21
C THR A 83 -5.66 -21.14 11.47
N HIS A 84 -4.51 -21.70 11.88
CA HIS A 84 -3.24 -21.46 11.20
C HIS A 84 -3.31 -21.86 9.73
N GLU A 85 -3.90 -23.03 9.44
CA GLU A 85 -4.05 -23.55 8.08
C GLU A 85 -4.92 -22.64 7.20
N SER A 86 -6.05 -22.15 7.72
CA SER A 86 -6.90 -21.20 7.00
C SER A 86 -6.15 -19.89 6.70
N ARG A 87 -5.38 -19.38 7.67
CA ARG A 87 -4.55 -18.19 7.47
C ARG A 87 -3.49 -18.41 6.39
N GLU A 88 -2.73 -19.51 6.46
CA GLU A 88 -1.71 -19.84 5.48
C GLU A 88 -2.28 -19.92 4.06
N LYS A 89 -3.44 -20.56 3.87
CA LYS A 89 -4.12 -20.63 2.57
C LYS A 89 -4.44 -19.24 2.03
N VAL A 90 -4.96 -18.34 2.86
CA VAL A 90 -5.29 -16.98 2.44
C VAL A 90 -4.03 -16.16 2.13
N ILE A 91 -2.99 -16.29 2.95
CA ILE A 91 -1.70 -15.61 2.69
C ILE A 91 -1.08 -16.08 1.38
N GLN A 92 -1.12 -17.38 1.09
CA GLN A 92 -0.67 -17.91 -0.19
C GLN A 92 -1.48 -17.33 -1.36
N ALA A 93 -2.80 -17.28 -1.24
CA ALA A 93 -3.65 -16.67 -2.25
C ALA A 93 -3.34 -15.18 -2.48
N TYR A 94 -2.91 -14.45 -1.43
CA TYR A 94 -2.50 -13.05 -1.53
C TYR A 94 -1.19 -12.89 -2.30
N LEU A 95 -0.23 -13.80 -2.10
CA LEU A 95 1.01 -13.87 -2.87
C LEU A 95 0.71 -14.16 -4.34
N ASP A 96 -0.05 -15.23 -4.61
CA ASP A 96 -0.40 -15.68 -5.96
C ASP A 96 -1.14 -14.60 -6.76
N SER A 97 -2.03 -13.86 -6.08
CA SER A 97 -2.82 -12.78 -6.68
C SER A 97 -2.12 -11.42 -6.68
N ARG A 98 -0.88 -11.33 -6.17
CA ARG A 98 -0.08 -10.11 -6.07
C ARG A 98 -0.82 -8.97 -5.37
N VAL A 99 -1.46 -9.27 -4.23
CA VAL A 99 -2.25 -8.29 -3.46
C VAL A 99 -1.42 -7.05 -3.13
N VAL A 100 -0.17 -7.22 -2.68
CA VAL A 100 0.76 -6.12 -2.37
C VAL A 100 0.99 -5.19 -3.55
N ALA A 101 1.20 -5.73 -4.76
CA ALA A 101 1.40 -4.90 -5.94
C ALA A 101 0.15 -4.07 -6.28
N ASN A 102 -1.05 -4.64 -6.13
CA ASN A 102 -2.31 -3.94 -6.37
C ASN A 102 -2.61 -2.88 -5.29
N LEU A 103 -2.31 -3.16 -4.02
CA LEU A 103 -2.43 -2.18 -2.94
C LEU A 103 -1.49 -0.99 -3.16
N PHE A 104 -0.24 -1.26 -3.53
CA PHE A 104 0.72 -0.21 -3.87
C PHE A 104 0.29 0.60 -5.10
N TYR A 105 -0.29 -0.08 -6.10
CA TYR A 105 -0.86 0.58 -7.28
C TYR A 105 -1.99 1.54 -6.92
N ALA A 106 -2.89 1.13 -6.02
CA ALA A 106 -3.95 2.00 -5.50
C ALA A 106 -3.36 3.20 -4.72
N ALA A 107 -2.38 2.97 -3.84
CA ALA A 107 -1.73 4.04 -3.08
C ALA A 107 -1.07 5.08 -4.01
N ARG A 108 -0.45 4.62 -5.10
CA ARG A 108 0.09 5.51 -6.13
C ARG A 108 -0.99 6.37 -6.77
N HIS A 109 -2.13 5.78 -7.14
CA HIS A 109 -3.23 6.53 -7.77
C HIS A 109 -3.80 7.58 -6.84
N VAL A 110 -4.08 7.22 -5.59
CA VAL A 110 -4.56 8.16 -4.57
C VAL A 110 -3.57 9.33 -4.37
N LEU A 111 -2.28 9.07 -4.47
CA LEU A 111 -1.25 10.11 -4.36
C LEU A 111 -1.08 10.94 -5.65
N GLN A 112 -1.46 10.40 -6.80
CA GLN A 112 -1.40 11.07 -8.11
C GLN A 112 -2.67 11.87 -8.43
N SER A 113 -3.84 11.48 -7.90
CA SER A 113 -5.08 12.24 -8.02
C SER A 113 -5.03 13.57 -7.28
N ALA A 114 -4.24 13.64 -6.21
CA ALA A 114 -3.98 14.87 -5.48
C ALA A 114 -3.11 15.84 -6.31
N GLU A 115 -3.75 16.78 -6.99
CA GLU A 115 -3.09 17.82 -7.81
C GLU A 115 -2.16 18.74 -6.99
N SER A 116 -2.40 18.86 -5.68
CA SER A 116 -1.57 19.65 -4.75
C SER A 116 -1.43 18.97 -3.39
N GLU A 117 -2.56 18.66 -2.75
CA GLU A 117 -2.66 18.05 -1.43
C GLU A 117 -3.82 17.04 -1.39
N PRO A 118 -3.58 15.79 -0.95
CA PRO A 118 -4.63 14.82 -0.72
C PRO A 118 -5.70 15.34 0.24
N THR A 119 -6.96 15.05 -0.08
CA THR A 119 -8.10 15.28 0.81
C THR A 119 -7.99 14.44 2.08
N ASP A 120 -8.76 14.77 3.13
CA ASP A 120 -8.82 13.96 4.36
C ASP A 120 -9.15 12.48 4.06
N GLU A 121 -10.04 12.23 3.10
CA GLU A 121 -10.43 10.87 2.71
C GLU A 121 -9.30 10.11 2.00
N GLU A 122 -8.56 10.80 1.13
CA GLU A 122 -7.37 10.24 0.49
C GLU A 122 -6.25 10.00 1.51
N TRP A 123 -6.10 10.85 2.52
CA TRP A 123 -5.17 10.65 3.62
C TRP A 123 -5.44 9.38 4.41
N GLU A 124 -6.68 9.22 4.85
CA GLU A 124 -7.12 8.03 5.60
C GLU A 124 -6.94 6.77 4.74
N THR A 125 -7.26 6.85 3.45
CA THR A 125 -7.05 5.74 2.52
C THR A 125 -5.57 5.38 2.34
N LEU A 126 -4.68 6.37 2.23
CA LEU A 126 -3.23 6.12 2.14
C LEU A 126 -2.69 5.49 3.43
N GLU A 127 -3.18 5.94 4.59
CA GLU A 127 -2.81 5.35 5.88
C GLU A 127 -3.20 3.88 5.95
N ASP A 128 -4.46 3.54 5.63
CA ASP A 128 -4.96 2.16 5.60
C ASP A 128 -4.12 1.27 4.66
N LEU A 129 -3.83 1.76 3.44
CA LEU A 129 -3.05 1.04 2.45
C LEU A 129 -1.60 0.80 2.91
N VAL A 130 -0.94 1.84 3.41
CA VAL A 130 0.48 1.76 3.80
C VAL A 130 0.64 0.96 5.10
N GLU A 131 -0.32 1.02 6.01
CA GLU A 131 -0.34 0.16 7.21
C GLU A 131 -0.48 -1.32 6.82
N LEU A 132 -1.42 -1.66 5.93
CA LEU A 132 -1.58 -3.02 5.45
C LEU A 132 -0.35 -3.51 4.68
N LEU A 133 0.20 -2.68 3.78
CA LEU A 133 1.44 -2.99 3.05
C LEU A 133 2.59 -3.26 4.03
N SER A 134 2.74 -2.43 5.05
CA SER A 134 3.76 -2.60 6.08
C SER A 134 3.57 -3.93 6.81
N HIS A 135 2.35 -4.27 7.20
CA HIS A 135 2.07 -5.54 7.85
C HIS A 135 2.44 -6.74 6.95
N LEU A 136 1.99 -6.76 5.70
CA LEU A 136 2.25 -7.86 4.76
C LEU A 136 3.75 -8.03 4.49
N VAL A 137 4.49 -6.94 4.28
CA VAL A 137 5.95 -6.97 4.05
C VAL A 137 6.73 -7.46 5.28
N HIS A 138 6.20 -7.28 6.49
CA HIS A 138 6.79 -7.84 7.72
C HIS A 138 6.36 -9.27 7.99
N LEU A 139 5.24 -9.72 7.41
CA LEU A 139 4.70 -11.06 7.57
C LEU A 139 5.50 -12.09 6.77
N ASP A 140 5.78 -11.81 5.50
CA ASP A 140 6.50 -12.71 4.60
C ASP A 140 7.48 -11.93 3.69
N ALA A 141 8.69 -12.46 3.52
CA ALA A 141 9.70 -11.86 2.65
C ALA A 141 9.28 -11.85 1.17
N GLU A 142 8.45 -12.79 0.72
CA GLU A 142 7.93 -12.80 -0.64
C GLU A 142 7.05 -11.55 -0.94
N PHE A 143 6.34 -11.02 0.06
CA PHE A 143 5.64 -9.75 -0.08
C PHE A 143 6.59 -8.56 -0.24
N ALA A 144 7.74 -8.57 0.44
CA ALA A 144 8.76 -7.55 0.26
C ALA A 144 9.33 -7.54 -1.16
N VAL A 145 9.60 -8.74 -1.72
CA VAL A 145 10.02 -8.92 -3.12
C VAL A 145 8.93 -8.42 -4.07
N ALA A 146 7.68 -8.84 -3.89
CA ALA A 146 6.56 -8.42 -4.73
C ALA A 146 6.36 -6.90 -4.73
N LEU A 147 6.58 -6.23 -3.60
CA LEU A 147 6.55 -4.76 -3.53
C LEU A 147 7.69 -4.13 -4.33
N CYS A 148 8.91 -4.66 -4.20
CA CYS A 148 10.07 -4.18 -4.96
C CYS A 148 9.84 -4.31 -6.47
N ASP A 149 9.35 -5.48 -6.92
CA ASP A 149 8.99 -5.72 -8.32
C ASP A 149 7.95 -4.71 -8.81
N ALA A 150 6.91 -4.45 -8.01
CA ALA A 150 5.90 -3.46 -8.35
C ALA A 150 6.49 -2.05 -8.48
N VAL A 151 7.35 -1.63 -7.54
CA VAL A 151 8.04 -0.33 -7.60
C VAL A 151 8.89 -0.21 -8.86
N CYS A 152 9.66 -1.26 -9.21
CA CYS A 152 10.51 -1.28 -10.40
C CYS A 152 9.69 -1.24 -11.70
N VAL A 153 8.72 -2.15 -11.85
CA VAL A 153 7.88 -2.25 -13.05
C VAL A 153 7.11 -0.95 -13.32
N MET A 154 6.67 -0.29 -12.26
CA MET A 154 5.90 0.95 -12.34
C MET A 154 6.76 2.22 -12.41
N ASN A 155 8.08 2.10 -12.26
CA ASN A 155 9.02 3.21 -12.06
C ASN A 155 8.54 4.18 -10.96
N ALA A 156 8.13 3.64 -9.81
CA ALA A 156 7.41 4.35 -8.75
C ALA A 156 8.30 4.81 -7.59
N TYR A 157 9.61 4.94 -7.79
CA TYR A 157 10.55 5.43 -6.75
C TYR A 157 10.12 6.80 -6.20
N GLY A 158 9.66 7.70 -7.07
CA GLY A 158 9.13 9.01 -6.68
C GLY A 158 7.87 8.92 -5.80
N THR A 159 7.01 7.93 -6.01
CA THR A 159 5.84 7.68 -5.17
C THR A 159 6.26 7.24 -3.78
N VAL A 160 7.21 6.31 -3.66
CA VAL A 160 7.74 5.85 -2.37
C VAL A 160 8.43 7.02 -1.65
N ARG A 161 9.25 7.80 -2.36
CA ARG A 161 9.88 9.02 -1.81
C ARG A 161 8.85 9.96 -1.25
N ARG A 162 7.79 10.27 -2.01
CA ARG A 162 6.69 11.11 -1.54
C ARG A 162 6.13 10.54 -0.25
N LEU A 163 5.71 9.27 -0.19
CA LEU A 163 5.17 8.66 1.04
C LEU A 163 6.11 8.77 2.27
N VAL A 164 7.43 8.76 2.08
CA VAL A 164 8.40 8.98 3.18
C VAL A 164 8.50 10.45 3.56
N THR A 165 8.82 11.32 2.59
CA THR A 165 9.17 12.73 2.83
C THR A 165 7.99 13.58 3.17
N SER A 166 6.81 13.05 2.96
CA SER A 166 5.63 13.80 3.08
C SER A 166 5.08 13.76 4.49
N THR A 167 5.70 14.57 5.34
CA THR A 167 5.13 15.04 6.59
C THR A 167 3.95 15.94 6.23
N TRP A 168 2.84 15.35 5.77
CA TRP A 168 1.66 16.11 5.41
C TRP A 168 0.99 16.53 6.71
N CYS A 169 1.13 17.80 7.01
CA CYS A 169 0.41 18.48 8.07
C CYS A 169 -1.10 18.42 7.77
N ARG A 170 -1.81 17.43 8.30
CA ARG A 170 -3.28 17.38 8.26
C ARG A 170 -3.83 18.53 9.09
N ALA A 171 -4.23 19.64 8.45
CA ALA A 171 -4.74 20.83 9.14
C ALA A 171 -3.83 21.29 10.31
N GLY A 172 -2.51 21.22 10.12
CA GLY A 172 -1.51 21.56 11.15
C GLY A 172 -1.19 20.45 12.17
N ARG A 173 -1.62 19.20 11.94
CA ARG A 173 -1.23 18.02 12.73
C ARG A 173 -0.37 17.07 11.90
N ASP A 174 0.74 16.60 12.49
CA ASP A 174 1.56 15.56 11.87
C ASP A 174 0.77 14.25 11.78
N VAL A 175 0.78 13.63 10.60
CA VAL A 175 0.29 12.26 10.37
C VAL A 175 1.50 11.35 10.16
N PRO A 176 2.26 11.02 11.21
CA PRO A 176 3.56 10.35 11.09
C PRO A 176 3.45 8.92 10.55
N ARG A 177 2.26 8.32 10.56
CA ARG A 177 2.04 6.89 10.30
C ARG A 177 2.43 6.47 8.90
N ILE A 178 2.12 7.27 7.89
CA ILE A 178 2.45 6.96 6.48
C ILE A 178 3.98 6.94 6.30
N SER A 179 4.67 8.02 6.70
CA SER A 179 6.13 8.11 6.64
C SER A 179 6.77 7.00 7.46
N ALA A 180 6.32 6.80 8.71
CA ALA A 180 6.82 5.76 9.59
C ALA A 180 6.66 4.36 8.97
N ASN A 181 5.48 3.99 8.48
CA ASN A 181 5.24 2.67 7.89
C ASN A 181 6.04 2.49 6.60
N THR A 182 6.19 3.54 5.79
CA THR A 182 7.05 3.49 4.61
C THR A 182 8.52 3.30 4.97
N LEU A 183 9.03 3.99 6.00
CA LEU A 183 10.39 3.78 6.53
C LEU A 183 10.58 2.35 7.05
N ALA A 184 9.59 1.80 7.76
CA ALA A 184 9.62 0.42 8.22
C ALA A 184 9.67 -0.58 7.06
N ILE A 185 8.87 -0.37 6.01
CA ILE A 185 8.91 -1.17 4.77
C ILE A 185 10.31 -1.17 4.16
N LEU A 186 10.92 0.02 3.98
CA LEU A 186 12.27 0.13 3.40
C LEU A 186 13.32 -0.57 4.26
N ALA A 187 13.26 -0.40 5.59
CA ALA A 187 14.17 -1.07 6.51
C ALA A 187 13.99 -2.59 6.47
N GLN A 188 12.75 -3.06 6.37
CA GLN A 188 12.39 -4.46 6.28
C GLN A 188 12.91 -5.08 4.98
N ILE A 189 12.76 -4.42 3.83
CA ILE A 189 13.34 -4.85 2.55
C ILE A 189 14.85 -5.07 2.69
N LEU A 190 15.57 -4.09 3.25
CA LEU A 190 17.02 -4.23 3.49
C LEU A 190 17.35 -5.39 4.44
N ARG A 191 16.52 -5.63 5.46
CA ARG A 191 16.75 -6.66 6.47
C ARG A 191 16.54 -8.07 5.93
N VAL A 192 15.46 -8.32 5.19
CA VAL A 192 15.06 -9.67 4.77
C VAL A 192 15.44 -10.00 3.32
N ASN A 193 15.62 -8.99 2.46
CA ASN A 193 15.93 -9.17 1.04
C ASN A 193 17.02 -8.18 0.59
N PRO A 194 18.27 -8.35 1.06
CA PRO A 194 19.37 -7.42 0.73
C PRO A 194 19.68 -7.35 -0.77
N GLU A 195 19.27 -8.34 -1.55
CA GLU A 195 19.35 -8.35 -3.03
C GLU A 195 18.52 -7.20 -3.65
N ASN A 196 17.44 -6.77 -2.98
CA ASN A 196 16.62 -5.64 -3.39
C ASN A 196 17.11 -4.29 -2.87
N SER A 197 18.34 -4.23 -2.33
CA SER A 197 18.93 -2.99 -1.81
C SER A 197 19.02 -1.88 -2.87
N ALA A 198 19.13 -2.23 -4.16
CA ALA A 198 19.11 -1.28 -5.27
C ALA A 198 17.79 -0.48 -5.34
N VAL A 199 16.66 -1.09 -5.00
CA VAL A 199 15.36 -0.40 -4.96
C VAL A 199 15.35 0.65 -3.85
N VAL A 200 15.84 0.28 -2.67
CA VAL A 200 15.93 1.20 -1.51
C VAL A 200 16.95 2.31 -1.79
N GLN A 201 18.08 1.99 -2.43
CA GLN A 201 19.04 2.98 -2.88
C GLN A 201 18.40 4.01 -3.80
N GLU A 202 17.66 3.56 -4.83
CA GLU A 202 16.99 4.50 -5.74
C GLU A 202 15.86 5.26 -5.05
N VAL A 203 15.23 4.74 -4.00
CA VAL A 203 14.30 5.55 -3.21
C VAL A 203 15.07 6.64 -2.44
N LEU A 204 16.16 6.31 -1.76
CA LEU A 204 16.90 7.23 -0.90
C LEU A 204 17.73 8.27 -1.65
N TRP A 205 18.25 7.91 -2.81
CA TRP A 205 19.18 8.71 -3.61
C TRP A 205 18.55 9.13 -4.93
N ASP A 206 18.78 10.37 -5.35
CA ASP A 206 18.46 10.81 -6.69
C ASP A 206 19.73 10.91 -7.54
N SER A 207 19.91 9.92 -8.42
CA SER A 207 21.06 9.85 -9.32
C SER A 207 21.17 11.04 -10.27
N LYS A 208 20.07 11.78 -10.54
CA LYS A 208 20.09 12.96 -11.41
C LYS A 208 20.67 14.19 -10.73
N THR A 209 20.36 14.37 -9.44
CA THR A 209 20.83 15.52 -8.66
C THR A 209 22.12 15.22 -7.92
N GLY A 210 22.48 13.94 -7.76
CA GLY A 210 23.63 13.53 -6.98
C GLY A 210 23.46 13.84 -5.50
N ALA A 211 22.22 13.81 -5.01
CA ALA A 211 21.86 14.16 -3.64
C ALA A 211 20.87 13.16 -3.03
N MET A 212 20.76 13.20 -1.70
CA MET A 212 19.74 12.45 -0.97
C MET A 212 18.35 12.96 -1.35
N ALA A 213 17.53 12.09 -1.90
CA ALA A 213 16.13 12.37 -2.21
C ALA A 213 15.25 12.34 -0.96
N VAL A 214 15.66 11.56 0.05
CA VAL A 214 15.00 11.46 1.36
C VAL A 214 15.95 12.02 2.43
N PRO A 215 15.54 13.04 3.21
CA PRO A 215 16.38 13.66 4.23
C PRO A 215 16.39 12.81 5.52
N ILE A 216 17.05 11.65 5.47
CA ILE A 216 17.07 10.68 6.57
C ILE A 216 17.56 11.30 7.89
N SER A 217 18.59 12.14 7.86
CA SER A 217 19.10 12.82 9.05
C SER A 217 18.04 13.74 9.69
N THR A 218 17.25 14.46 8.89
CA THR A 218 16.11 15.23 9.39
C THR A 218 15.04 14.33 10.01
N LEU A 219 14.71 13.21 9.36
CA LEU A 219 13.72 12.25 9.86
C LEU A 219 14.16 11.58 11.18
N MET A 220 15.46 11.34 11.37
CA MET A 220 16.02 10.83 12.63
C MET A 220 15.88 11.80 13.81
N HIS A 221 15.79 13.10 13.54
CA HIS A 221 15.59 14.13 14.55
C HIS A 221 14.14 14.65 14.59
N HIS A 222 13.21 13.91 13.98
CA HIS A 222 11.80 14.27 13.95
C HIS A 222 11.18 14.24 15.34
N GLY A 223 10.23 15.16 15.63
CA GLY A 223 9.57 15.26 16.93
C GLY A 223 8.73 14.03 17.30
N GLU A 224 8.14 13.39 16.29
CA GLU A 224 7.44 12.11 16.43
C GLU A 224 8.42 10.93 16.58
N GLU A 225 8.43 10.30 17.75
CA GLU A 225 9.31 9.17 18.12
C GLU A 225 9.22 8.00 17.13
N LEU A 226 8.01 7.75 16.60
CA LEU A 226 7.79 6.66 15.65
C LEU A 226 8.56 6.87 14.34
N VAL A 227 8.63 8.12 13.86
CA VAL A 227 9.36 8.47 12.63
C VAL A 227 10.87 8.40 12.89
N SER A 228 11.34 9.03 13.96
CA SER A 228 12.77 9.08 14.29
C SER A 228 13.37 7.69 14.53
N SER A 229 12.68 6.84 15.28
CA SER A 229 13.11 5.45 15.53
C SER A 229 13.22 4.62 14.25
N ARG A 230 12.22 4.73 13.35
CA ARG A 230 12.21 3.97 12.10
C ARG A 230 13.19 4.53 11.07
N ALA A 231 13.39 5.84 11.04
CA ALA A 231 14.43 6.48 10.24
C ALA A 231 15.82 6.01 10.69
N GLY A 232 16.08 5.95 12.00
CA GLY A 232 17.35 5.43 12.53
C GLY A 232 17.56 3.95 12.22
N THR A 233 16.49 3.14 12.27
CA THR A 233 16.54 1.73 11.88
C THR A 233 16.89 1.56 10.41
N LEU A 234 16.25 2.34 9.53
CA LEU A 234 16.57 2.36 8.10
C LEU A 234 18.02 2.81 7.85
N ALA A 235 18.45 3.90 8.49
CA ALA A 235 19.80 4.42 8.38
C ALA A 235 20.85 3.37 8.77
N ARG A 236 20.60 2.60 9.84
CA ARG A 236 21.47 1.51 10.28
C ARG A 236 21.61 0.40 9.23
N PHE A 237 20.51 -0.04 8.63
CA PHE A 237 20.60 -1.09 7.60
C PHE A 237 21.21 -0.54 6.30
N ALA A 238 20.87 0.69 5.92
CA ALA A 238 21.40 1.35 4.74
C ALA A 238 22.92 1.61 4.87
N SER A 239 23.43 1.97 6.05
CA SER A 239 24.89 2.17 6.22
C SER A 239 25.71 0.89 6.07
N ILE A 240 25.11 -0.27 6.36
CA ILE A 240 25.75 -1.58 6.20
C ILE A 240 25.70 -2.03 4.73
N LEU A 241 24.53 -1.93 4.09
CA LEU A 241 24.30 -2.49 2.75
C LEU A 241 24.61 -1.53 1.61
N LEU A 242 24.58 -0.22 1.88
CA LEU A 242 24.82 0.87 0.94
C LEU A 242 25.91 1.79 1.51
N PRO A 243 27.15 1.29 1.68
CA PRO A 243 28.20 1.99 2.44
C PRO A 243 28.60 3.33 1.81
N HIS A 244 28.42 3.50 0.50
CA HIS A 244 28.64 4.78 -0.19
C HIS A 244 27.65 5.87 0.23
N LEU A 245 26.48 5.49 0.76
CA LEU A 245 25.49 6.43 1.29
C LEU A 245 25.71 6.77 2.76
N ALA A 246 26.46 5.95 3.52
CA ALA A 246 26.62 6.10 4.97
C ALA A 246 27.03 7.52 5.44
N PRO A 247 27.97 8.23 4.78
CA PRO A 247 28.35 9.59 5.18
C PRO A 247 27.21 10.62 5.05
N MET A 248 26.21 10.31 4.23
CA MET A 248 25.08 11.20 3.91
C MET A 248 23.82 10.88 4.74
N LEU A 249 23.88 9.80 5.54
CA LEU A 249 22.82 9.39 6.47
C LEU A 249 23.00 9.94 7.89
N ALA A 250 24.18 10.52 8.18
CA ALA A 250 24.56 11.08 9.48
C ALA A 250 23.96 12.47 9.74
#